data_AF-A0A536W7P6-F1
#
_entry.id   AF-A0A536W7P6-F1
#
_cell.length_a   1.000
_cell.length_b   1.000
_cell.length_c   1.000
_cell.angle_alpha   90.00
_cell.angle_beta   90.00
_cell.angle_gamma   90.00
#
_symmetry.space_group_name_H-M   'P 1'
#
loop_
_entity.id
_entity.type
_entity.pdbx_description
1 polymer ?
#
loop_
_entity_poly.entity_id
_entity_poly.type
_entity_poly.pdbx_seq_one_letter_code
_entity_poly.pdbx_strand_id
1 'polypeptide(L)'
;MPASTLSPRLRLVRKIALIAGGCIAAIAVAAIAGIYGVSAWEMSARHAVVGPALRVTPAASMAAEGGRLAHVNGCYGCHGDNLAGHLFVDRFYIGRLSAPNLTRIMPHYSDQQIAEVIRTGVRADGTGVVFMPSHALVRLADADVAAMIAHFRTLEPRSDAAQDPSFGPLLRALVVAGALPIEPAVVDRSQLGPSQRPAALGPYLARTTCAMCHGIDLHGETQTESPNLFVVVPVYSLAEFKTLLSTGVAIGGRKLGLMTEMSQSGLKYLRDDEVAALHVYLSAPEPAAHP
;
A
#
# COMPACT_ATOMS: atom_id res chain seq x y z
N MET A 1 -15.98 62.53 24.63
CA MET A 1 -15.29 61.29 25.05
C MET A 1 -13.87 61.34 24.52
N PRO A 2 -12.83 61.48 25.36
CA PRO A 2 -11.48 61.68 24.86
C PRO A 2 -10.93 60.35 24.32
N ALA A 3 -10.49 60.35 23.07
CA ALA A 3 -9.72 59.25 22.50
C ALA A 3 -8.40 59.14 23.29
N SER A 4 -8.26 58.10 24.11
CA SER A 4 -7.04 57.82 24.85
C SER A 4 -5.87 57.64 23.87
N THR A 5 -5.01 58.65 23.75
CA THR A 5 -3.83 58.61 22.89
C THR A 5 -2.78 57.71 23.53
N LEU A 6 -2.54 56.53 22.94
CA LEU A 6 -1.48 55.60 23.35
C LEU A 6 -0.13 56.32 23.48
N SER A 7 0.64 56.01 24.52
CA SER A 7 1.98 56.60 24.73
C SER A 7 2.89 56.33 23.51
N PRO A 8 3.90 57.18 23.23
CA PRO A 8 4.82 56.98 22.10
C PRO A 8 5.48 55.60 22.11
N ARG A 9 5.85 55.10 23.30
CA ARG A 9 6.38 53.75 23.50
C ARG A 9 5.38 52.66 23.11
N LEU A 10 4.12 52.81 23.49
CA LEU A 10 3.07 51.84 23.17
C LEU A 10 2.69 51.86 21.68
N ARG A 11 2.81 53.00 20.99
CA ARG A 11 2.68 53.10 19.53
C ARG A 11 3.83 52.41 18.79
N LEU A 12 5.06 52.52 19.29
CA LEU A 12 6.22 51.83 18.72
C LEU A 12 6.12 50.31 18.91
N VAL A 13 5.79 49.85 20.11
CA VAL A 13 5.57 48.41 20.40
C VAL A 13 4.47 47.83 19.51
N ARG A 14 3.34 48.54 19.33
CA ARG A 14 2.26 48.11 18.43
C ARG A 14 2.73 48.02 16.97
N LYS A 15 3.52 48.97 16.48
CA LYS A 15 4.07 48.93 15.10
C LYS A 15 5.02 47.74 14.93
N ILE A 16 5.93 47.50 15.88
CA ILE A 16 6.85 46.37 15.85
C ILE A 16 6.07 45.04 15.88
N ALA A 17 5.07 44.92 16.77
CA ALA A 17 4.23 43.73 16.84
C ALA A 17 3.45 43.46 15.54
N LEU A 18 2.94 44.51 14.89
CA LEU A 18 2.26 44.37 13.59
C LEU A 18 3.21 43.96 12.47
N ILE A 19 4.41 44.55 12.42
CA ILE A 19 5.44 44.18 11.42
C ILE A 19 5.89 42.73 11.65
N ALA A 20 6.21 42.36 12.89
CA ALA A 20 6.62 41.00 13.25
C ALA A 20 5.51 39.99 12.93
N GLY A 21 4.25 40.30 13.29
CA GLY A 21 3.09 39.47 12.93
C GLY A 21 2.91 39.34 11.42
N GLY A 22 3.10 40.41 10.66
CA GLY A 22 3.07 40.41 9.19
C GLY A 22 4.19 39.54 8.58
N CYS A 23 5.41 39.65 9.09
CA CYS A 23 6.54 38.81 8.66
C CYS A 23 6.29 37.32 8.95
N ILE A 24 5.78 36.98 10.14
CA ILE A 24 5.44 35.59 10.50
C ILE A 24 4.36 35.05 9.57
N ALA A 25 3.29 35.83 9.31
CA ALA A 25 2.24 35.44 8.39
C ALA A 25 2.77 35.22 6.96
N ALA A 26 3.63 36.11 6.47
CA ALA A 26 4.24 35.98 5.15
C ALA A 26 5.12 34.71 5.03
N ILE A 27 5.92 34.42 6.06
CA ILE A 27 6.75 33.20 6.12
C ILE A 27 5.85 31.95 6.14
N ALA A 28 4.78 31.95 6.94
CA ALA A 28 3.85 30.83 6.99
C ALA A 28 3.16 30.59 5.63
N VAL A 29 2.72 31.65 4.95
CA VAL A 29 2.13 31.55 3.60
C VAL A 29 3.15 31.03 2.60
N ALA A 30 4.39 31.53 2.62
CA ALA A 30 5.45 31.06 1.72
C ALA A 30 5.80 29.58 1.98
N ALA A 31 5.85 29.15 3.25
CA ALA A 31 6.08 27.76 3.61
C ALA A 31 4.93 26.85 3.13
N ILE A 32 3.67 27.24 3.33
CA ILE A 32 2.51 26.50 2.84
C ILE A 32 2.53 26.43 1.31
N ALA A 33 2.79 27.54 0.62
CA ALA A 33 2.89 27.56 -0.83
C ALA A 33 4.03 26.65 -1.34
N GLY A 34 5.18 26.66 -0.67
CA GLY A 34 6.29 25.75 -0.95
C GLY A 34 5.91 24.29 -0.80
N ILE A 35 5.26 23.91 0.32
CA ILE A 35 4.77 22.54 0.56
C ILE A 35 3.80 22.12 -0.54
N TYR A 36 2.83 22.96 -0.89
CA TYR A 36 1.86 22.65 -1.94
C TYR A 36 2.50 22.54 -3.32
N GLY A 37 3.48 23.40 -3.63
CA GLY A 37 4.21 23.40 -4.89
C GLY A 37 5.08 22.16 -5.08
N VAL A 38 5.93 21.83 -4.08
CA VAL A 38 6.81 20.65 -4.15
C VAL A 38 5.98 19.36 -4.15
N SER A 39 5.01 19.22 -3.24
CA SER A 39 4.14 18.04 -3.24
C SER A 39 3.34 17.89 -4.54
N ALA A 40 2.81 18.98 -5.11
CA ALA A 40 2.13 18.90 -6.40
C ALA A 40 3.06 18.45 -7.52
N TRP A 41 4.30 18.96 -7.54
CA TRP A 41 5.31 18.56 -8.51
C TRP A 41 5.60 17.06 -8.41
N GLU A 42 5.92 16.53 -7.22
CA GLU A 42 6.19 15.10 -7.01
C GLU A 42 4.98 14.23 -7.38
N MET A 43 3.78 14.60 -6.94
CA MET A 43 2.56 13.84 -7.23
C MET A 43 2.18 13.87 -8.73
N SER A 44 2.58 14.92 -9.45
CA SER A 44 2.35 15.06 -10.89
C SER A 44 3.45 14.44 -11.75
N ALA A 45 4.55 13.98 -11.12
CA ALA A 45 5.68 13.38 -11.81
C ALA A 45 5.22 12.17 -12.63
N ARG A 46 5.66 12.14 -13.89
CA ARG A 46 5.29 11.11 -14.85
C ARG A 46 6.39 10.05 -14.90
N HIS A 47 5.97 8.80 -14.81
CA HIS A 47 6.83 7.63 -14.85
C HIS A 47 6.52 6.85 -16.11
N ALA A 48 7.56 6.32 -16.75
CA ALA A 48 7.37 5.47 -17.92
C ALA A 48 6.72 4.14 -17.50
N VAL A 49 5.76 3.68 -18.30
CA VAL A 49 5.25 2.31 -18.24
C VAL A 49 6.27 1.44 -18.96
N VAL A 50 7.08 0.71 -18.19
CA VAL A 50 8.19 -0.11 -18.71
C VAL A 50 8.02 -1.51 -18.15
N GLY A 51 7.11 -2.26 -18.75
CA GLY A 51 6.83 -3.66 -18.41
C GLY A 51 6.49 -4.45 -19.68
N PRO A 52 6.73 -5.78 -19.68
CA PRO A 52 6.33 -6.63 -20.79
C PRO A 52 4.82 -6.48 -21.04
N ALA A 53 4.42 -6.52 -22.30
CA ALA A 53 3.01 -6.43 -22.66
C ALA A 53 2.26 -7.65 -22.09
N LEU A 54 1.46 -7.44 -21.04
CA LEU A 54 0.56 -8.46 -20.51
C LEU A 54 -0.80 -8.37 -21.22
N ARG A 55 -1.28 -9.50 -21.71
CA ARG A 55 -2.64 -9.65 -22.25
C ARG A 55 -3.28 -10.86 -21.61
N VAL A 56 -4.44 -10.65 -21.00
CA VAL A 56 -5.17 -11.70 -20.29
C VAL A 56 -6.22 -12.28 -21.22
N THR A 57 -6.26 -13.61 -21.31
CA THR A 57 -7.37 -14.32 -21.93
C THR A 57 -8.19 -14.94 -20.80
N PRO A 58 -9.32 -14.31 -20.39
CA PRO A 58 -10.03 -14.74 -19.20
C PRO A 58 -10.62 -16.14 -19.37
N ALA A 59 -10.47 -16.97 -18.33
CA ALA A 59 -11.19 -18.22 -18.16
C ALA A 59 -11.82 -18.22 -16.76
N ALA A 60 -12.96 -18.90 -16.58
CA ALA A 60 -13.68 -18.90 -15.30
C ALA A 60 -12.81 -19.39 -14.13
N SER A 61 -12.00 -20.44 -14.34
CA SER A 61 -11.04 -20.95 -13.35
C SER A 61 -9.93 -19.94 -13.01
N MET A 62 -9.46 -19.19 -14.01
CA MET A 62 -8.46 -18.14 -13.83
C MET A 62 -9.03 -16.96 -13.03
N ALA A 63 -10.26 -16.55 -13.31
CA ALA A 63 -10.94 -15.51 -12.53
C ALA A 63 -11.19 -15.96 -11.08
N ALA A 64 -11.61 -17.21 -10.86
CA ALA A 64 -11.79 -17.74 -9.50
C ALA A 64 -10.48 -17.73 -8.69
N GLU A 65 -9.36 -18.16 -9.30
CA GLU A 65 -8.04 -18.08 -8.67
C GLU A 65 -7.61 -16.63 -8.44
N GLY A 66 -7.89 -15.74 -9.39
CA GLY A 66 -7.65 -14.31 -9.26
C GLY A 66 -8.35 -13.68 -8.07
N GLY A 67 -9.62 -14.05 -7.84
CA GLY A 67 -10.38 -13.57 -6.69
C GLY A 67 -9.76 -14.01 -5.36
N ARG A 68 -9.29 -15.26 -5.30
CA ARG A 68 -8.57 -15.79 -4.13
C ARG A 68 -7.24 -15.06 -3.92
N LEU A 69 -6.44 -14.88 -4.96
CA LEU A 69 -5.16 -14.18 -4.89
C LEU A 69 -5.33 -12.70 -4.52
N ALA A 70 -6.40 -12.04 -4.97
CA ALA A 70 -6.72 -10.68 -4.55
C ALA A 70 -7.05 -10.58 -3.06
N HIS A 71 -7.63 -11.62 -2.44
CA HIS A 71 -7.76 -11.69 -0.98
C HIS A 71 -6.41 -11.89 -0.29
N VAL A 72 -5.60 -12.86 -0.74
CA VAL A 72 -4.28 -13.15 -0.17
C VAL A 72 -3.37 -11.92 -0.20
N ASN A 73 -3.41 -11.15 -1.28
CA ASN A 73 -2.60 -9.94 -1.48
C ASN A 73 -3.29 -8.65 -0.98
N GLY A 74 -4.37 -8.76 -0.18
CA GLY A 74 -4.93 -7.63 0.56
C GLY A 74 -5.72 -6.60 -0.26
N CYS A 75 -6.05 -6.88 -1.54
CA CYS A 75 -6.74 -5.92 -2.41
C CYS A 75 -8.09 -5.46 -1.82
N TYR A 76 -8.84 -6.38 -1.20
CA TYR A 76 -10.14 -6.11 -0.58
C TYR A 76 -10.05 -5.26 0.70
N GLY A 77 -8.91 -5.25 1.38
CA GLY A 77 -8.73 -4.44 2.59
C GLY A 77 -8.82 -2.94 2.29
N CYS A 78 -8.21 -2.53 1.18
CA CYS A 78 -8.26 -1.15 0.73
C CYS A 78 -9.42 -0.89 -0.23
N HIS A 79 -9.64 -1.72 -1.25
CA HIS A 79 -10.68 -1.47 -2.26
C HIS A 79 -12.11 -1.84 -1.79
N GLY A 80 -12.25 -2.32 -0.56
CA GLY A 80 -13.52 -2.73 0.04
C GLY A 80 -13.95 -4.14 -0.35
N ASP A 81 -14.87 -4.72 0.42
CA ASP A 81 -15.32 -6.12 0.26
C ASP A 81 -15.91 -6.44 -1.12
N ASN A 82 -16.45 -5.43 -1.81
CA ASN A 82 -17.01 -5.56 -3.15
C ASN A 82 -16.12 -4.94 -4.24
N LEU A 83 -14.88 -4.56 -3.90
CA LEU A 83 -13.96 -3.83 -4.77
C LEU A 83 -14.56 -2.54 -5.37
N ALA A 84 -15.55 -1.98 -4.67
CA ALA A 84 -16.30 -0.78 -5.07
C ALA A 84 -15.66 0.54 -4.56
N GLY A 85 -14.45 0.44 -4.01
CA GLY A 85 -13.76 1.53 -3.32
C GLY A 85 -14.10 1.59 -1.84
N HIS A 86 -13.28 2.32 -1.09
CA HIS A 86 -13.48 2.56 0.34
C HIS A 86 -12.89 3.92 0.69
N LEU A 87 -13.65 4.74 1.40
CA LEU A 87 -13.18 5.96 2.06
C LEU A 87 -12.64 5.63 3.47
N PHE A 88 -11.32 5.72 3.67
CA PHE A 88 -10.69 5.47 4.97
C PHE A 88 -10.68 6.70 5.87
N VAL A 89 -10.41 7.87 5.28
CA VAL A 89 -10.23 9.12 6.01
C VAL A 89 -10.87 10.26 5.22
N ASP A 90 -11.63 11.11 5.91
CA ASP A 90 -12.08 12.41 5.41
C ASP A 90 -11.91 13.46 6.52
N ARG A 91 -10.80 14.21 6.46
CA ARG A 91 -10.43 15.25 7.43
C ARG A 91 -9.70 16.37 6.71
N PHE A 92 -10.07 17.62 6.87
CA PHE A 92 -9.47 18.73 6.08
C PHE A 92 -7.93 18.78 6.13
N TYR A 93 -7.31 18.46 7.27
CA TYR A 93 -5.86 18.57 7.46
C TYR A 93 -5.08 17.37 6.88
N ILE A 94 -5.71 16.19 6.82
CA ILE A 94 -5.14 14.99 6.18
C ILE A 94 -5.50 14.96 4.69
N GLY A 95 -6.74 15.28 4.38
CA GLY A 95 -7.38 15.14 3.09
C GLY A 95 -8.39 13.99 3.08
N ARG A 96 -8.70 13.54 1.87
CA ARG A 96 -9.55 12.39 1.62
C ARG A 96 -8.69 11.22 1.16
N LEU A 97 -8.63 10.17 1.96
CA LEU A 97 -7.94 8.94 1.61
C LEU A 97 -8.97 7.89 1.22
N SER A 98 -8.92 7.51 -0.05
CA SER A 98 -9.83 6.52 -0.62
C SER A 98 -9.14 5.62 -1.63
N ALA A 99 -9.55 4.37 -1.67
CA ALA A 99 -9.21 3.47 -2.76
C ALA A 99 -10.26 3.57 -3.88
N PRO A 100 -9.86 3.52 -5.17
CA PRO A 100 -10.79 3.65 -6.28
C PRO A 100 -11.71 2.44 -6.42
N ASN A 101 -12.87 2.67 -7.03
CA ASN A 101 -13.84 1.65 -7.38
C ASN A 101 -13.37 0.85 -8.60
N LEU A 102 -12.83 -0.36 -8.35
CA LEU A 102 -12.33 -1.23 -9.41
C LEU A 102 -13.46 -1.62 -10.37
N THR A 103 -14.68 -1.84 -9.88
CA THR A 103 -15.84 -2.20 -10.71
C THR A 103 -16.18 -1.16 -11.79
N ARG A 104 -15.72 0.09 -11.64
CA ARG A 104 -15.91 1.16 -12.64
C ARG A 104 -14.65 1.49 -13.44
N ILE A 105 -13.47 1.38 -12.84
CA ILE A 105 -12.24 1.80 -13.51
C ILE A 105 -11.66 0.74 -14.45
N MET A 106 -11.96 -0.55 -14.25
CA MET A 106 -11.38 -1.63 -15.06
C MET A 106 -11.55 -1.42 -16.57
N PRO A 107 -12.74 -1.07 -17.13
CA PRO A 107 -12.92 -0.85 -18.56
C PRO A 107 -12.03 0.25 -19.17
N HIS A 108 -11.50 1.17 -18.35
CA HIS A 108 -10.66 2.29 -18.79
C HIS A 108 -9.16 1.97 -18.83
N TYR A 109 -8.76 0.79 -18.37
CA TYR A 109 -7.38 0.34 -18.34
C TYR A 109 -7.20 -0.88 -19.24
N SER A 110 -6.07 -0.97 -19.94
CA SER A 110 -5.61 -2.22 -20.55
C SER A 110 -5.06 -3.17 -19.47
N ASP A 111 -4.94 -4.46 -19.79
CA ASP A 111 -4.39 -5.44 -18.84
C ASP A 111 -2.95 -5.09 -18.43
N GLN A 112 -2.13 -4.62 -19.39
CA GLN A 112 -0.79 -4.12 -19.11
C GLN A 112 -0.81 -2.93 -18.15
N GLN A 113 -1.74 -1.98 -18.33
CA GLN A 113 -1.85 -0.83 -17.44
C GLN A 113 -2.30 -1.24 -16.03
N ILE A 114 -3.19 -2.23 -15.90
CA ILE A 114 -3.58 -2.76 -14.58
C ILE A 114 -2.38 -3.45 -13.91
N ALA A 115 -1.64 -4.26 -14.66
CA ALA A 115 -0.45 -4.95 -14.16
C ALA A 115 0.65 -3.96 -13.71
N GLU A 116 0.82 -2.87 -14.44
CA GLU A 116 1.76 -1.80 -14.10
C GLU A 116 1.31 -1.06 -12.83
N VAL A 117 0.03 -0.71 -12.72
CA VAL A 117 -0.51 -0.12 -11.47
C VAL A 117 -0.20 -1.03 -10.30
N ILE A 118 -0.55 -2.32 -10.38
CA ILE A 118 -0.37 -3.30 -9.29
C ILE A 118 1.10 -3.42 -8.86
N ARG A 119 2.03 -3.54 -9.82
CA ARG A 119 3.42 -3.91 -9.52
C ARG A 119 4.36 -2.73 -9.37
N THR A 120 4.08 -1.61 -10.01
CA THR A 120 4.98 -0.44 -10.00
C THR A 120 4.30 0.84 -9.56
N GLY A 121 2.99 0.80 -9.32
CA GLY A 121 2.23 1.94 -8.87
C GLY A 121 2.03 3.01 -9.95
N VAL A 122 2.34 2.73 -11.22
CA VAL A 122 2.21 3.72 -12.29
C VAL A 122 0.81 3.62 -12.92
N ARG A 123 0.03 4.70 -12.84
CA ARG A 123 -1.29 4.82 -13.48
C ARG A 123 -1.18 4.89 -15.00
N ALA A 124 -2.31 4.71 -15.69
CA ALA A 124 -2.40 4.84 -17.15
C ALA A 124 -1.96 6.21 -17.66
N ASP A 125 -2.09 7.26 -16.85
CA ASP A 125 -1.64 8.62 -17.17
C ASP A 125 -0.16 8.87 -16.82
N GLY A 126 0.54 7.88 -16.26
CA GLY A 126 1.93 7.97 -15.83
C GLY A 126 2.16 8.53 -14.42
N THR A 127 1.12 9.00 -13.71
CA THR A 127 1.28 9.41 -12.30
C THR A 127 1.41 8.21 -11.38
N GLY A 128 2.04 8.40 -10.22
CA GLY A 128 2.20 7.36 -9.21
C GLY A 128 1.03 7.27 -8.23
N VAL A 129 0.62 6.05 -7.88
CA VAL A 129 -0.32 5.79 -6.79
C VAL A 129 0.31 6.09 -5.43
N VAL A 130 -0.54 6.34 -4.45
CA VAL A 130 -0.16 6.56 -3.06
C VAL A 130 -0.91 5.53 -2.21
N PHE A 131 -0.27 5.02 -1.15
CA PHE A 131 -0.79 4.02 -0.20
C PHE A 131 -0.98 2.59 -0.72
N MET A 132 -1.14 2.37 -2.02
CA MET A 132 -1.22 1.01 -2.57
C MET A 132 0.19 0.40 -2.63
N PRO A 133 0.52 -0.67 -1.89
CA PRO A 133 1.89 -1.13 -1.63
C PRO A 133 2.51 -1.85 -2.83
N SER A 134 2.71 -1.12 -3.93
CA SER A 134 3.20 -1.65 -5.21
C SER A 134 4.64 -2.14 -5.07
N HIS A 135 5.44 -1.49 -4.24
CA HIS A 135 6.80 -1.93 -3.89
C HIS A 135 6.83 -3.34 -3.25
N ALA A 136 5.75 -3.76 -2.59
CA ALA A 136 5.61 -5.12 -2.06
C ALA A 136 5.07 -6.10 -3.12
N LEU A 137 4.20 -5.61 -4.00
CA LEU A 137 3.51 -6.41 -5.03
C LEU A 137 4.37 -6.61 -6.31
N VAL A 138 5.46 -5.86 -6.50
CA VAL A 138 6.34 -5.94 -7.67
C VAL A 138 6.85 -7.35 -7.96
N ARG A 139 7.00 -8.16 -6.91
CA ARG A 139 7.51 -9.54 -6.96
C ARG A 139 6.47 -10.57 -7.42
N LEU A 140 5.21 -10.18 -7.59
CA LEU A 140 4.17 -11.08 -8.07
C LEU A 140 4.45 -11.52 -9.51
N ALA A 141 4.26 -12.81 -9.77
CA ALA A 141 4.42 -13.38 -11.09
C ALA A 141 3.36 -12.85 -12.07
N ASP A 142 3.70 -12.75 -13.35
CA ASP A 142 2.75 -12.29 -14.39
C ASP A 142 1.48 -13.15 -14.39
N ALA A 143 1.61 -14.47 -14.20
CA ALA A 143 0.48 -15.40 -14.13
C ALA A 143 -0.50 -15.09 -12.98
N ASP A 144 0.00 -14.70 -11.81
CA ASP A 144 -0.83 -14.36 -10.65
C ASP A 144 -1.51 -13.01 -10.84
N VAL A 145 -0.77 -12.02 -11.38
CA VAL A 145 -1.33 -10.71 -11.74
C VAL A 145 -2.39 -10.85 -12.84
N ALA A 146 -2.13 -11.68 -13.85
CA ALA A 146 -3.09 -11.99 -14.90
C ALA A 146 -4.37 -12.65 -14.35
N ALA A 147 -4.25 -13.55 -13.38
CA ALA A 147 -5.40 -14.15 -12.71
C ALA A 147 -6.22 -13.08 -11.98
N MET A 148 -5.58 -12.22 -11.17
CA MET A 148 -6.25 -11.10 -10.49
C MET A 148 -6.94 -10.16 -11.49
N ILE A 149 -6.29 -9.81 -12.60
CA ILE A 149 -6.90 -9.02 -13.67
C ILE A 149 -8.12 -9.75 -14.24
N ALA A 150 -8.02 -11.04 -14.54
CA ALA A 150 -9.16 -11.84 -15.03
C ALA A 150 -10.35 -11.75 -14.06
N HIS A 151 -10.11 -11.82 -12.74
CA HIS A 151 -11.14 -11.62 -11.71
C HIS A 151 -11.72 -10.21 -11.75
N PHE A 152 -10.88 -9.18 -11.76
CA PHE A 152 -11.34 -7.79 -11.77
C PHE A 152 -12.18 -7.45 -13.01
N ARG A 153 -11.90 -8.11 -14.14
CA ARG A 153 -12.69 -8.00 -15.37
C ARG A 153 -14.09 -8.61 -15.26
N THR A 154 -14.36 -9.47 -14.28
CA THR A 154 -15.69 -10.04 -14.01
C THR A 154 -16.57 -9.19 -13.11
N LEU A 155 -16.02 -8.09 -12.57
CA LEU A 155 -16.74 -7.25 -11.62
C LEU A 155 -17.88 -6.49 -12.31
N GLU A 156 -19.09 -6.69 -11.81
CA GLU A 156 -20.24 -5.91 -12.21
C GLU A 156 -20.14 -4.47 -11.66
N PRO A 157 -20.42 -3.43 -12.46
CA PRO A 157 -20.36 -2.06 -12.01
C PRO A 157 -21.24 -1.80 -10.77
N ARG A 158 -20.65 -1.16 -9.75
CA ARG A 158 -21.35 -0.75 -8.52
C ARG A 158 -21.24 0.76 -8.32
N SER A 159 -22.17 1.32 -7.55
CA SER A 159 -22.09 2.71 -7.09
C SER A 159 -20.78 2.94 -6.32
N ASP A 160 -20.18 4.10 -6.54
CA ASP A 160 -18.94 4.46 -5.85
C ASP A 160 -19.15 4.52 -4.34
N ALA A 161 -18.39 3.70 -3.62
CA ALA A 161 -18.28 3.78 -2.17
C ALA A 161 -17.17 4.76 -1.71
N ALA A 162 -16.50 5.41 -2.67
CA ALA A 162 -15.40 6.34 -2.47
C ALA A 162 -15.58 7.61 -3.31
N GLN A 163 -15.12 8.75 -2.79
CA GLN A 163 -14.93 9.98 -3.57
C GLN A 163 -13.46 10.10 -3.96
N ASP A 164 -13.15 10.96 -4.94
CA ASP A 164 -11.77 11.19 -5.38
C ASP A 164 -10.84 11.56 -4.22
N PRO A 165 -9.63 11.00 -4.18
CA PRO A 165 -8.68 11.26 -3.12
C PRO A 165 -8.20 12.72 -3.16
N SER A 166 -7.96 13.30 -2.00
CA SER A 166 -7.39 14.64 -1.84
C SER A 166 -6.34 14.64 -0.74
N PHE A 167 -5.34 15.52 -0.88
CA PHE A 167 -4.19 15.57 0.01
C PHE A 167 -4.19 16.91 0.72
N GLY A 168 -4.54 16.87 2.01
CA GLY A 168 -4.51 18.00 2.92
C GLY A 168 -3.09 18.39 3.33
N PRO A 169 -2.92 19.51 4.04
CA PRO A 169 -1.62 20.08 4.37
C PRO A 169 -0.67 19.12 5.10
N LEU A 170 -1.18 18.24 5.98
CA LEU A 170 -0.35 17.28 6.69
C LEU A 170 0.27 16.24 5.74
N LEU A 171 -0.54 15.58 4.91
CA LEU A 171 -0.01 14.57 3.98
C LEU A 171 0.92 15.19 2.95
N ARG A 172 0.63 16.40 2.47
CA ARG A 172 1.53 17.11 1.56
C ARG A 172 2.88 17.40 2.21
N ALA A 173 2.90 17.78 3.49
CA ALA A 173 4.14 17.95 4.23
C ALA A 173 4.90 16.62 4.39
N LEU A 174 4.20 15.50 4.60
CA LEU A 174 4.82 14.16 4.68
C LEU A 174 5.41 13.71 3.34
N VAL A 175 4.76 14.02 2.22
CA VAL A 175 5.32 13.79 0.86
C VAL A 175 6.64 14.54 0.72
N VAL A 176 6.65 15.85 0.98
CA VAL A 176 7.85 16.70 0.88
C VAL A 176 8.96 16.24 1.83
N ALA A 177 8.60 15.70 3.00
CA ALA A 177 9.55 15.15 3.96
C ALA A 177 10.06 13.74 3.59
N GLY A 178 9.54 13.11 2.53
CA GLY A 178 9.86 11.73 2.15
C GLY A 178 9.24 10.66 3.04
N ALA A 179 8.42 11.05 4.02
CA ALA A 179 7.76 10.14 4.95
C ALA A 179 6.49 9.49 4.36
N LEU A 180 6.00 10.02 3.23
CA LEU A 180 4.92 9.41 2.43
C LEU A 180 5.35 9.36 0.96
N PRO A 181 6.15 8.37 0.56
CA PRO A 181 6.61 8.28 -0.83
C PRO A 181 5.46 7.95 -1.78
N ILE A 182 5.58 8.43 -3.02
CA ILE A 182 4.73 8.00 -4.13
C ILE A 182 5.32 6.69 -4.67
N GLU A 183 4.49 5.67 -4.85
CA GLU A 183 4.94 4.28 -5.00
C GLU A 183 5.99 4.03 -6.10
N PRO A 184 5.87 4.58 -7.32
CA PRO A 184 6.89 4.35 -8.35
C PRO A 184 8.31 4.79 -7.97
N ALA A 185 8.46 5.71 -7.00
CA ALA A 185 9.76 6.18 -6.53
C ALA A 185 10.45 5.18 -5.57
N VAL A 186 9.69 4.27 -4.96
CA VAL A 186 10.19 3.28 -3.98
C VAL A 186 10.09 1.84 -4.48
N VAL A 187 9.51 1.61 -5.65
CA VAL A 187 9.50 0.30 -6.31
C VAL A 187 10.88 -0.02 -6.90
N ASP A 188 11.51 -1.07 -6.39
CA ASP A 188 12.68 -1.68 -7.01
C ASP A 188 12.25 -2.60 -8.17
N ARG A 189 12.31 -2.07 -9.39
CA ARG A 189 11.95 -2.82 -10.62
C ARG A 189 12.87 -4.00 -10.92
N SER A 190 14.07 -4.08 -10.32
CA SER A 190 14.94 -5.24 -10.49
C SER A 190 14.34 -6.51 -9.86
N GLN A 191 13.35 -6.33 -8.96
CA GLN A 191 12.63 -7.41 -8.29
C GLN A 191 11.33 -7.81 -8.99
N LEU A 192 11.15 -7.41 -10.26
CA LEU A 192 9.96 -7.80 -11.00
C LEU A 192 9.78 -9.32 -10.98
N GLY A 193 8.58 -9.77 -10.61
CA GLY A 193 8.25 -11.18 -10.53
C GLY A 193 8.45 -11.93 -11.85
N PRO A 194 8.62 -13.27 -11.79
CA PRO A 194 8.78 -14.11 -12.98
C PRO A 194 7.50 -14.12 -13.83
N SER A 195 7.59 -14.59 -15.08
CA SER A 195 6.40 -14.69 -15.95
C SER A 195 5.39 -15.75 -15.49
N GLN A 196 5.86 -16.82 -14.85
CA GLN A 196 5.03 -17.91 -14.36
C GLN A 196 5.19 -18.06 -12.85
N ARG A 197 4.11 -18.49 -12.19
CA ARG A 197 4.18 -18.85 -10.78
C ARG A 197 5.18 -20.00 -10.62
N PRO A 198 6.23 -19.85 -9.80
CA PRO A 198 7.29 -20.84 -9.70
C PRO A 198 6.80 -22.10 -8.97
N ALA A 199 7.40 -23.25 -9.28
CA ALA A 199 7.14 -24.50 -8.57
C ALA A 199 7.58 -24.43 -7.09
N ALA A 200 8.63 -23.65 -6.79
CA ALA A 200 9.08 -23.38 -5.43
C ALA A 200 8.16 -22.35 -4.75
N LEU A 201 6.98 -22.80 -4.31
CA LEU A 201 5.93 -21.93 -3.75
C LEU A 201 6.33 -21.26 -2.43
N GLY A 202 7.07 -21.94 -1.55
CA GLY A 202 7.43 -21.42 -0.23
C GLY A 202 8.18 -20.09 -0.28
N PRO A 203 9.37 -20.03 -0.93
CA PRO A 203 10.11 -18.77 -1.10
C PRO A 203 9.29 -17.69 -1.84
N TYR A 204 8.52 -18.09 -2.85
CA TYR A 204 7.72 -17.16 -3.64
C TYR A 204 6.63 -16.50 -2.80
N LEU A 205 5.84 -17.29 -2.08
CA LEU A 205 4.77 -16.81 -1.19
C LEU A 205 5.33 -15.97 -0.05
N ALA A 206 6.45 -16.40 0.56
CA ALA A 206 7.05 -15.64 1.65
C ALA A 206 7.48 -14.23 1.18
N ARG A 207 8.11 -14.12 0.01
CA ARG A 207 8.52 -12.83 -0.57
C ARG A 207 7.39 -11.96 -1.08
N THR A 208 6.28 -12.55 -1.53
CA THR A 208 5.16 -11.79 -2.12
C THR A 208 4.06 -11.47 -1.12
N THR A 209 3.90 -12.27 -0.06
CA THR A 209 2.81 -12.14 0.91
C THR A 209 3.30 -11.71 2.29
N CYS A 210 4.43 -12.26 2.78
CA CYS A 210 4.88 -12.02 4.15
C CYS A 210 5.87 -10.84 4.28
N ALA A 211 6.73 -10.65 3.27
CA ALA A 211 7.82 -9.68 3.30
C ALA A 211 7.36 -8.23 3.47
N MET A 212 6.14 -7.90 3.05
CA MET A 212 5.56 -6.56 3.23
C MET A 212 5.52 -6.14 4.70
N CYS A 213 5.27 -7.09 5.61
CA CYS A 213 5.21 -6.82 7.04
C CYS A 213 6.47 -7.29 7.76
N HIS A 214 7.08 -8.40 7.32
CA HIS A 214 8.21 -9.05 7.98
C HIS A 214 9.59 -8.65 7.42
N GLY A 215 9.67 -7.63 6.58
CA GLY A 215 10.91 -7.22 5.92
C GLY A 215 11.23 -8.09 4.69
N ILE A 216 12.05 -7.56 3.79
CA ILE A 216 12.36 -8.22 2.50
C ILE A 216 13.14 -9.53 2.67
N ASP A 217 13.90 -9.63 3.75
CA ASP A 217 14.65 -10.82 4.18
C ASP A 217 13.87 -11.69 5.17
N LEU A 218 12.67 -11.26 5.59
CA LEU A 218 11.78 -11.95 6.53
C LEU A 218 12.33 -12.02 7.96
N HIS A 219 13.31 -11.16 8.30
CA HIS A 219 13.92 -11.09 9.63
C HIS A 219 13.16 -10.20 10.62
N GLY A 220 12.02 -9.66 10.21
CA GLY A 220 11.18 -8.79 11.01
C GLY A 220 11.48 -7.31 10.77
N GLU A 221 10.53 -6.47 11.16
CA GLU A 221 10.60 -5.03 11.00
C GLU A 221 10.09 -4.36 12.28
N THR A 222 10.84 -3.37 12.76
CA THR A 222 10.52 -2.64 13.99
C THR A 222 9.25 -1.81 13.86
N GLN A 223 9.04 -1.22 12.68
CA GLN A 223 7.89 -0.34 12.42
C GLN A 223 6.55 -1.08 12.46
N THR A 224 6.54 -2.35 12.08
CA THR A 224 5.35 -3.23 12.09
C THR A 224 5.31 -4.16 13.30
N GLU A 225 6.30 -4.05 14.20
CA GLU A 225 6.53 -4.97 15.33
C GLU A 225 6.50 -6.45 14.91
N SER A 226 6.98 -6.74 13.71
CA SER A 226 6.91 -8.08 13.13
C SER A 226 8.16 -8.90 13.47
N PRO A 227 8.01 -10.19 13.84
CA PRO A 227 9.14 -11.04 14.20
C PRO A 227 9.89 -11.59 12.98
N ASN A 228 11.13 -12.04 13.20
CA ASN A 228 11.88 -12.91 12.28
C ASN A 228 11.13 -14.23 12.07
N LEU A 229 10.70 -14.49 10.83
CA LEU A 229 9.92 -15.67 10.48
C LEU A 229 10.73 -16.97 10.54
N PHE A 230 12.02 -16.94 10.21
CA PHE A 230 12.90 -18.10 10.32
C PHE A 230 13.19 -18.52 11.77
N VAL A 231 12.90 -17.64 12.74
CA VAL A 231 12.99 -17.96 14.17
C VAL A 231 11.65 -18.44 14.71
N VAL A 232 10.54 -17.79 14.35
CA VAL A 232 9.24 -18.09 14.96
C VAL A 232 8.48 -19.23 14.30
N VAL A 233 8.57 -19.40 12.97
CA VAL A 233 7.84 -20.46 12.26
C VAL A 233 8.31 -21.87 12.62
N PRO A 234 9.62 -22.17 12.81
CA PRO A 234 10.06 -23.51 13.22
C PRO A 234 9.47 -23.99 14.55
N VAL A 235 8.97 -23.09 15.40
CA VAL A 235 8.31 -23.42 16.68
C VAL A 235 6.92 -24.01 16.46
N TYR A 236 6.28 -23.72 15.32
CA TYR A 236 4.95 -24.24 14.99
C TYR A 236 5.08 -25.59 14.30
N SER A 237 4.27 -26.56 14.69
CA SER A 237 3.93 -27.68 13.80
C SER A 237 3.15 -27.15 12.58
N LEU A 238 3.13 -27.91 11.48
CA LEU A 238 2.34 -27.55 10.30
C LEU A 238 0.85 -27.30 10.63
N ALA A 239 0.27 -28.11 11.52
CA ALA A 239 -1.12 -27.97 11.93
C ALA A 239 -1.37 -26.66 12.72
N GLU A 240 -0.45 -26.30 13.62
CA GLU A 240 -0.53 -25.04 14.37
C GLU A 240 -0.30 -23.83 13.46
N PHE A 241 0.63 -23.93 12.52
CA PHE A 241 0.89 -22.87 11.53
C PHE A 241 -0.32 -22.64 10.63
N LYS A 242 -0.94 -23.73 10.14
CA LYS A 242 -2.21 -23.66 9.40
C LYS A 242 -3.32 -23.03 10.24
N THR A 243 -3.40 -23.36 11.53
CA THR A 243 -4.39 -22.75 12.44
C THR A 243 -4.16 -21.26 12.56
N LEU A 244 -2.91 -20.81 12.75
CA LEU A 244 -2.56 -19.40 12.78
C LEU A 244 -2.98 -18.69 11.50
N LEU A 245 -2.56 -19.18 10.33
CA LEU A 245 -2.84 -18.50 9.06
C LEU A 245 -4.33 -18.48 8.68
N SER A 246 -5.10 -19.50 9.08
CA SER A 246 -6.52 -19.60 8.73
C SER A 246 -7.47 -18.91 9.72
N THR A 247 -7.10 -18.83 11.00
CA THR A 247 -7.98 -18.31 12.06
C THR A 247 -7.46 -17.05 12.73
N GLY A 248 -6.15 -16.79 12.60
CA GLY A 248 -5.44 -15.74 13.33
C GLY A 248 -5.14 -16.08 14.79
N VAL A 249 -5.34 -17.33 15.23
CA VAL A 249 -5.06 -17.78 16.59
C VAL A 249 -3.72 -18.50 16.64
N ALA A 250 -2.78 -17.96 17.42
CA ALA A 250 -1.44 -18.52 17.61
C ALA A 250 -1.41 -19.61 18.68
N ILE A 251 -0.26 -20.30 18.80
CA ILE A 251 -0.01 -21.32 19.85
C ILE A 251 -0.36 -20.74 21.23
N GLY A 252 -1.08 -21.53 22.03
CA GLY A 252 -1.58 -21.14 23.34
C GLY A 252 -2.80 -20.22 23.31
N GLY A 253 -3.50 -20.11 22.16
CA GLY A 253 -4.73 -19.32 22.05
C GLY A 253 -4.51 -17.81 21.94
N ARG A 254 -3.28 -17.36 21.69
CA ARG A 254 -2.92 -15.94 21.65
C ARG A 254 -3.46 -15.26 20.39
N LYS A 255 -3.88 -14.00 20.54
CA LYS A 255 -4.17 -13.09 19.42
C LYS A 255 -2.97 -12.15 19.23
N LEU A 256 -2.55 -11.97 17.98
CA LEU A 256 -1.30 -11.29 17.62
C LEU A 256 -1.55 -9.95 16.93
N GLY A 257 -2.63 -9.23 17.31
CA GLY A 257 -2.98 -7.93 16.73
C GLY A 257 -3.13 -8.00 15.21
N LEU A 258 -2.31 -7.22 14.50
CA LEU A 258 -2.33 -7.13 13.03
C LEU A 258 -2.19 -8.51 12.34
N MET A 259 -1.38 -9.41 12.88
CA MET A 259 -1.23 -10.75 12.29
C MET A 259 -2.53 -11.58 12.37
N THR A 260 -3.31 -11.39 13.44
CA THR A 260 -4.65 -12.00 13.55
C THR A 260 -5.59 -11.44 12.49
N GLU A 261 -5.58 -10.12 12.28
CA GLU A 261 -6.40 -9.46 11.25
C GLU A 261 -6.01 -9.93 9.84
N MET A 262 -4.72 -9.97 9.53
CA MET A 262 -4.22 -10.44 8.22
C MET A 262 -4.59 -11.89 7.92
N SER A 263 -4.57 -12.73 8.95
CA SER A 263 -5.01 -14.13 8.83
C SER A 263 -6.49 -14.21 8.47
N GLN A 264 -7.33 -13.40 9.12
CA GLN A 264 -8.78 -13.44 8.95
C GLN A 264 -9.27 -12.74 7.67
N SER A 265 -8.54 -11.74 7.18
CA SER A 265 -8.91 -10.98 5.97
C SER A 265 -8.37 -11.62 4.69
N GLY A 266 -7.14 -12.17 4.72
CA GLY A 266 -6.42 -12.61 3.52
C GLY A 266 -5.82 -14.01 3.62
N LEU A 267 -5.03 -14.31 4.66
CA LEU A 267 -4.23 -15.55 4.67
C LEU A 267 -5.06 -16.83 4.82
N LYS A 268 -6.30 -16.74 5.33
CA LYS A 268 -7.26 -17.86 5.33
C LYS A 268 -7.60 -18.41 3.94
N TYR A 269 -7.30 -17.66 2.89
CA TYR A 269 -7.49 -18.08 1.51
C TYR A 269 -6.28 -18.80 0.92
N LEU A 270 -5.18 -18.94 1.67
CA LEU A 270 -4.07 -19.82 1.29
C LEU A 270 -4.52 -21.28 1.27
N ARG A 271 -4.09 -22.02 0.26
CA ARG A 271 -4.37 -23.46 0.15
C ARG A 271 -3.43 -24.27 1.01
N ASP A 272 -3.81 -25.52 1.28
CA ASP A 272 -3.03 -26.43 2.12
C ASP A 272 -1.61 -26.67 1.58
N ASP A 273 -1.46 -26.79 0.27
CA ASP A 273 -0.16 -26.93 -0.41
C ASP A 273 0.71 -25.67 -0.25
N GLU A 274 0.09 -24.49 -0.30
CA GLU A 274 0.76 -23.20 -0.13
C GLU A 274 1.22 -22.99 1.31
N VAL A 275 0.37 -23.30 2.30
CA VAL A 275 0.70 -23.24 3.72
C VAL A 275 1.82 -24.23 4.06
N ALA A 276 1.77 -25.45 3.52
CA ALA A 276 2.83 -26.43 3.70
C ALA A 276 4.16 -25.98 3.08
N ALA A 277 4.14 -25.42 1.87
CA ALA A 277 5.34 -24.91 1.23
C ALA A 277 5.96 -23.73 2.00
N LEU A 278 5.13 -22.81 2.51
CA LEU A 278 5.56 -21.73 3.41
C LEU A 278 6.21 -22.27 4.68
N HIS A 279 5.56 -23.23 5.35
CA HIS A 279 6.06 -23.82 6.58
C HIS A 279 7.41 -24.50 6.38
N VAL A 280 7.56 -25.29 5.31
CA VAL A 280 8.82 -25.94 4.95
C VAL A 280 9.93 -24.92 4.70
N TYR A 281 9.64 -23.87 3.92
CA TYR A 281 10.64 -22.84 3.61
C TYR A 281 11.08 -22.06 4.85
N LEU A 282 10.12 -21.61 5.67
CA LEU A 282 10.39 -20.79 6.86
C LEU A 282 10.91 -21.61 8.06
N SER A 283 10.82 -22.94 8.00
CA SER A 283 11.43 -23.84 8.98
C SER A 283 12.84 -24.30 8.59
N ALA A 284 13.29 -23.98 7.38
CA ALA A 284 14.66 -24.25 6.93
C ALA A 284 15.65 -23.31 7.65
N PRO A 285 16.95 -23.64 7.69
CA PRO A 285 17.96 -22.73 8.20
C PRO A 285 17.86 -21.36 7.54
N GLU A 286 17.98 -20.30 8.36
CA GLU A 286 17.91 -18.91 7.91
C GLU A 286 18.90 -18.71 6.74
N PRO A 287 18.42 -18.27 5.56
CA PRO A 287 19.31 -17.92 4.46
C PRO A 287 20.25 -16.79 4.90
N ALA A 288 21.51 -16.83 4.46
CA ALA A 288 22.40 -15.71 4.68
C ALA A 288 21.74 -14.42 4.15
N ALA A 289 21.73 -13.36 4.96
CA ALA A 289 21.19 -12.07 4.57
C ALA A 289 21.80 -11.65 3.22
N HIS A 290 20.95 -11.23 2.29
CA HIS A 290 21.44 -10.62 1.06
C HIS A 290 22.14 -9.30 1.45
N PRO A 291 23.38 -9.07 1.00
CA PRO A 291 24.14 -7.87 1.33
C PRO A 291 23.50 -6.60 0.78
#